data_AF-A0A256XE49-F1
#
_entry.id   AF-A0A256XE49-F1
#
_cell.length_a   1.000
_cell.length_b   1.000
_cell.length_c   1.000
_cell.angle_alpha   90.00
_cell.angle_beta   90.00
_cell.angle_gamma   90.00
#
_symmetry.space_group_name_H-M   'P 1'
#
loop_
_entity.id
_entity.type
_entity.pdbx_description
1 polymer ?
#
loop_
_entity_poly.entity_id
_entity_poly.type
_entity_poly.pdbx_seq_one_letter_code
_entity_poly.pdbx_strand_id
1 'polypeptide(L)'
;MSNRKFRKVGVGGTFEIIHSGHIKLISTALSLGDEVIFGITSDDFASKYKNYKVKPLRVRTLNLKSIIHQIDSEAKYSIEILNNPYGSAIKVSETSFMKYSTKYILNNLLILI
;
A
#
# COMPACT_ATOMS: atom_id res chain seq x y z
N MET A 1 -10.21 -7.17 -21.75
CA MET A 1 -10.44 -6.46 -20.47
C MET A 1 -10.24 -7.45 -19.34
N SER A 2 -9.43 -7.12 -18.35
CA SER A 2 -9.25 -7.93 -17.14
C SER A 2 -10.57 -7.99 -16.36
N ASN A 3 -10.96 -9.18 -15.91
CA ASN A 3 -12.23 -9.43 -15.21
C ASN A 3 -12.12 -9.13 -13.70
N ARG A 4 -11.39 -8.06 -13.33
CA ARG A 4 -11.15 -7.69 -11.93
C ARG A 4 -12.30 -6.84 -11.39
N LYS A 5 -12.55 -6.94 -10.09
CA LYS A 5 -13.76 -6.38 -9.44
C LYS A 5 -13.80 -4.85 -9.44
N PHE A 6 -12.65 -4.19 -9.41
CA PHE A 6 -12.54 -2.74 -9.31
C PHE A 6 -11.57 -2.20 -10.36
N ARG A 7 -11.87 -1.02 -10.92
CA ARG A 7 -10.92 -0.32 -11.81
C ARG A 7 -9.66 0.13 -11.08
N LYS A 8 -9.79 0.59 -9.83
CA LYS A 8 -8.67 1.10 -9.04
C LYS A 8 -8.77 0.68 -7.59
N VAL A 9 -7.68 0.16 -7.04
CA VAL A 9 -7.55 -0.27 -5.64
C VAL A 9 -6.38 0.46 -5.00
N GLY A 10 -6.60 1.02 -3.80
CA GLY A 10 -5.53 1.62 -3.01
C GLY A 10 -5.21 0.77 -1.78
N VAL A 11 -3.92 0.55 -1.51
CA VAL A 11 -3.43 -0.05 -0.26
C VAL A 11 -2.25 0.74 0.28
N GLY A 12 -2.18 0.96 1.59
CA GLY A 12 -1.13 1.76 2.22
C GLY A 12 -0.40 1.01 3.32
N GLY A 13 0.91 1.21 3.45
CA GLY A 13 1.70 0.68 4.55
C GLY A 13 3.16 1.11 4.62
N THR A 14 3.85 0.74 5.71
CA THR A 14 5.29 0.97 5.83
C THR A 14 6.11 -0.02 4.99
N PHE A 15 5.66 -1.26 4.83
CA PHE A 15 6.31 -2.33 4.05
C PHE A 15 7.78 -2.59 4.43
N GLU A 16 8.11 -2.49 5.72
CA GLU A 16 9.49 -2.64 6.20
C GLU A 16 9.95 -4.10 6.28
N ILE A 17 9.20 -4.92 7.00
CA ILE A 17 9.39 -6.36 7.11
C ILE A 17 8.21 -7.01 6.42
N ILE A 18 8.44 -7.58 5.25
CA ILE A 18 7.39 -8.26 4.50
C ILE A 18 7.18 -9.64 5.13
N HIS A 19 5.99 -9.85 5.68
CA HIS A 19 5.54 -11.10 6.25
C HIS A 19 4.23 -11.53 5.58
N SER A 20 3.69 -12.68 5.96
CA SER A 20 2.48 -13.27 5.36
C SER A 20 1.30 -12.29 5.24
N GLY A 21 1.08 -11.44 6.25
CA GLY A 21 0.09 -10.36 6.21
C GLY A 21 0.25 -9.39 5.04
N HIS A 22 1.47 -8.91 4.77
CA HIS A 22 1.76 -8.04 3.63
C HIS A 22 1.56 -8.78 2.29
N ILE A 23 2.00 -10.04 2.20
CA ILE A 23 1.80 -10.86 1.00
C ILE A 23 0.32 -11.02 0.68
N LYS A 24 -0.49 -11.35 1.69
CA LYS A 24 -1.94 -11.48 1.53
C LYS A 24 -2.59 -10.17 1.10
N LEU A 25 -2.19 -9.04 1.69
CA LEU A 25 -2.68 -7.72 1.31
C LEU A 25 -2.36 -7.39 -0.16
N ILE A 26 -1.09 -7.52 -0.54
CA ILE A 26 -0.60 -7.20 -1.89
C ILE A 26 -1.29 -8.10 -2.92
N SER A 27 -1.31 -9.42 -2.69
CA SER A 27 -1.97 -10.39 -3.58
C SER A 27 -3.46 -10.10 -3.73
N THR A 28 -4.16 -9.77 -2.65
CA THR A 28 -5.60 -9.46 -2.71
C THR A 28 -5.84 -8.14 -3.46
N ALA A 29 -4.97 -7.13 -3.31
CA ALA A 29 -5.11 -5.87 -4.04
C ALA A 29 -4.93 -6.09 -5.55
N LEU A 30 -3.90 -6.85 -5.95
CA LEU A 30 -3.59 -7.17 -7.34
C LEU A 30 -4.67 -8.06 -8.00
N SER A 31 -5.33 -8.94 -7.25
CA SER A 31 -6.42 -9.76 -7.79
C SER A 31 -7.72 -8.99 -7.99
N LEU A 32 -7.94 -7.91 -7.24
CA LEU A 32 -9.19 -7.14 -7.26
C LEU A 32 -9.15 -5.89 -8.13
N GLY A 33 -7.98 -5.30 -8.36
CA GLY A 33 -7.83 -4.02 -9.06
C GLY A 33 -7.21 -4.13 -10.44
N ASP A 34 -7.80 -3.50 -11.47
CA ASP A 34 -7.14 -3.32 -12.77
C ASP A 34 -5.88 -2.45 -12.66
N GLU A 35 -5.90 -1.48 -11.74
CA GLU A 35 -4.75 -0.67 -11.35
C GLU A 35 -4.67 -0.60 -9.81
N VAL A 36 -3.47 -0.78 -9.26
CA VAL A 36 -3.25 -0.73 -7.80
C VAL A 36 -2.33 0.43 -7.42
N ILE A 37 -2.76 1.25 -6.46
CA ILE A 37 -1.92 2.28 -5.85
C ILE A 37 -1.37 1.72 -4.53
N PHE A 38 -0.05 1.61 -4.42
CA PHE A 38 0.63 1.28 -3.18
C PHE A 38 1.15 2.55 -2.50
N GLY A 39 0.51 2.96 -1.41
CA GLY A 39 0.96 4.04 -0.55
C GLY A 39 2.06 3.56 0.39
N ILE A 40 3.25 4.15 0.32
CA ILE A 40 4.37 3.83 1.20
C ILE A 40 4.69 5.01 2.12
N THR A 41 4.76 4.78 3.44
CA THR A 41 5.07 5.84 4.40
C THR A 41 6.46 6.43 4.15
N SER A 42 6.62 7.75 4.24
CA SER A 42 7.94 8.40 4.21
C SER A 42 8.75 8.05 5.47
N ASP A 43 10.06 8.27 5.44
CA ASP A 43 10.92 7.99 6.61
C ASP A 43 10.55 8.88 7.80
N ASP A 44 10.24 10.15 7.54
CA ASP A 44 9.77 11.10 8.56
C ASP A 44 8.40 10.70 9.13
N PHE A 45 7.51 10.18 8.29
CA PHE A 45 6.21 9.74 8.76
C PHE A 45 6.32 8.43 9.53
N ALA A 46 7.08 7.45 9.04
CA ALA A 46 7.25 6.16 9.68
C ALA A 46 7.95 6.26 11.05
N SER A 47 8.96 7.12 11.17
CA SER A 47 9.69 7.34 12.42
C SER A 47 8.85 7.98 13.54
N LYS A 48 7.77 8.70 13.21
CA LYS A 48 6.86 9.27 14.22
C LYS A 48 6.02 8.23 14.95
N TYR A 49 5.78 7.07 14.34
CA TYR A 49 4.91 6.04 14.90
C TYR A 49 5.64 4.77 15.33
N LYS A 50 6.93 4.64 15.01
CA LYS A 50 7.76 3.49 15.38
C LYS A 50 8.83 3.93 16.37
N ASN A 51 8.94 3.22 17.49
CA ASN A 51 9.97 3.46 18.51
C ASN A 51 11.37 2.93 18.09
N TYR A 52 11.55 2.58 16.82
CA TYR A 52 12.78 2.02 16.28
C TYR A 52 13.07 2.61 14.90
N LYS A 53 14.33 2.56 14.47
CA LYS A 53 14.75 3.11 13.18
C LYS A 53 14.19 2.26 12.05
N VAL A 54 13.22 2.81 11.34
CA VAL A 54 12.61 2.19 10.16
C VAL A 54 13.65 2.13 9.03
N LYS A 55 13.66 1.04 8.24
CA LYS A 55 14.48 0.97 7.02
C LYS A 55 14.21 2.17 6.09
N PRO A 56 15.22 2.71 5.40
CA PRO A 56 15.02 3.83 4.49
C PRO A 56 13.96 3.54 3.42
N LEU A 57 13.19 4.55 3.04
CA LEU A 57 12.11 4.48 2.06
C LEU A 57 12.54 3.75 0.81
N ARG A 58 13.73 4.07 0.29
CA ARG A 58 14.31 3.43 -0.89
C ARG A 58 14.36 1.90 -0.77
N VAL A 59 14.79 1.38 0.37
CA VAL A 59 14.88 -0.07 0.62
C VAL A 59 13.48 -0.70 0.66
N ARG A 60 12.54 -0.05 1.34
CA ARG A 60 11.16 -0.53 1.47
C ARG A 60 10.43 -0.52 0.13
N THR A 61 10.63 0.51 -0.69
CA THR A 61 10.12 0.59 -2.07
C THR A 61 10.67 -0.54 -2.94
N LEU A 62 11.98 -0.83 -2.87
CA LEU A 62 12.59 -1.92 -3.64
C LEU A 62 12.03 -3.29 -3.24
N ASN A 63 11.89 -3.54 -1.93
CA ASN A 63 11.30 -4.78 -1.42
C ASN A 63 9.86 -4.94 -1.90
N LEU A 64 9.05 -3.87 -1.83
CA LEU A 64 7.67 -3.88 -2.30
C LEU A 64 7.59 -4.19 -3.80
N LYS A 65 8.41 -3.53 -4.63
CA LYS A 65 8.48 -3.79 -6.08
C LYS A 65 8.86 -5.24 -6.38
N SER A 66 9.85 -5.77 -5.66
CA SER A 66 10.28 -7.16 -5.81
C SER A 66 9.14 -8.14 -5.52
N ILE A 67 8.36 -7.89 -4.47
CA ILE A 67 7.24 -8.75 -4.09
C ILE A 67 6.08 -8.63 -5.07
N ILE A 68 5.74 -7.42 -5.51
CA ILE A 68 4.71 -7.23 -6.53
C ILE A 68 5.09 -8.00 -7.79
N HIS A 69 6.34 -7.86 -8.27
CA HIS A 69 6.82 -8.57 -9.45
C HIS A 69 6.81 -10.10 -9.30
N GLN A 70 7.10 -10.62 -8.09
CA GLN A 70 7.00 -12.06 -7.80
C GLN A 70 5.56 -12.57 -7.77
N ILE A 71 4.59 -11.72 -7.41
CA ILE A 71 3.16 -12.10 -7.33
C ILE A 71 2.49 -11.97 -8.69
N ASP A 72 2.71 -10.85 -9.39
CA ASP A 72 2.15 -10.56 -10.71
C ASP A 72 3.12 -9.61 -11.44
N SER A 73 3.91 -10.16 -12.38
CA SER A 73 4.92 -9.39 -13.14
C SER A 73 4.29 -8.36 -14.08
N GLU A 74 3.04 -8.60 -14.49
CA GLU A 74 2.28 -7.77 -15.42
C GLU A 74 1.31 -6.81 -14.70
N ALA A 75 1.38 -6.75 -13.37
CA ALA A 75 0.56 -5.87 -12.56
C ALA A 75 0.72 -4.41 -12.98
N LYS A 76 -0.40 -3.74 -13.24
CA LYS A 76 -0.43 -2.29 -13.40
C LYS A 76 -0.54 -1.64 -12.02
N TYR A 77 0.53 -0.96 -11.59
CA TYR A 77 0.53 -0.29 -10.29
C TYR A 77 1.30 1.03 -10.29
N SER A 78 1.02 1.86 -9.29
CA SER A 78 1.80 3.05 -8.95
C SER A 78 2.19 3.02 -7.47
N ILE A 79 3.25 3.76 -7.12
CA ILE A 79 3.68 3.94 -5.73
C ILE A 79 3.54 5.41 -5.37
N GLU A 80 2.90 5.69 -4.24
CA GLU A 80 2.73 7.03 -3.69
C GLU A 80 3.40 7.14 -2.33
N ILE A 81 4.12 8.23 -2.08
CA ILE A 81 4.73 8.46 -0.77
C ILE A 81 3.71 9.12 0.16
N LEU A 82 3.46 8.49 1.31
CA LEU A 82 2.54 8.95 2.33
C LEU A 82 3.30 9.73 3.41
N ASN A 83 3.07 11.05 3.45
CA ASN A 83 3.59 11.93 4.51
C ASN A 83 2.56 12.19 5.63
N ASN A 84 1.36 11.64 5.49
CA ASN A 84 0.26 11.76 6.45
C ASN A 84 -0.62 10.51 6.38
N PRO A 85 -1.53 10.30 7.35
CA PRO A 85 -2.44 9.16 7.38
C PRO A 85 -3.28 9.03 6.09
N TYR A 86 -3.68 10.13 5.47
CA TYR A 86 -4.66 10.12 4.40
C TYR A 86 -4.07 10.01 2.99
N GLY A 87 -2.77 10.26 2.81
CA GLY A 87 -2.13 10.28 1.49
C GLY A 87 -2.87 11.14 0.46
N SER A 88 -2.79 10.75 -0.82
CA SER A 88 -3.61 11.33 -1.90
C SER A 88 -5.01 10.72 -1.97
N ALA A 89 -5.37 9.80 -1.06
CA ALA A 89 -6.65 9.08 -1.13
C ALA A 89 -7.87 10.03 -1.05
N ILE A 90 -7.68 11.21 -0.44
CA ILE A 90 -8.69 12.28 -0.39
C ILE A 90 -8.99 12.87 -1.78
N LYS A 91 -8.08 12.73 -2.76
CA LYS A 91 -8.22 13.33 -4.10
C LYS A 91 -8.74 12.38 -5.19
N VAL A 92 -8.83 11.08 -4.94
CA VAL A 92 -9.19 10.11 -6.00
C VAL A 92 -10.61 9.59 -5.79
N SER A 93 -11.58 10.35 -6.30
CA SER A 93 -13.03 10.12 -6.18
C SER A 93 -13.56 8.79 -6.74
N GLU A 94 -12.74 7.99 -7.42
CA GLU A 94 -13.13 6.73 -8.05
C GLU A 94 -12.39 5.49 -7.52
N THR A 95 -11.60 5.61 -6.44
CA THR A 95 -10.82 4.47 -5.91
C THR A 95 -11.62 3.70 -4.87
N SER A 96 -11.79 2.39 -5.08
CA SER A 96 -12.33 1.49 -4.05
C SER A 96 -11.19 1.03 -3.14
N PHE A 97 -11.22 1.45 -1.87
CA PHE A 97 -10.17 1.10 -0.89
C PHE A 97 -10.48 -0.24 -0.22
N MET A 98 -9.54 -1.17 -0.26
CA MET A 98 -9.67 -2.45 0.42
C MET A 98 -8.93 -2.42 1.77
N LYS A 99 -9.64 -2.82 2.83
CA LYS A 99 -9.24 -2.68 4.24
C LYS A 99 -8.75 -4.00 4.83
N TYR A 100 -7.48 -4.10 5.25
CA TYR A 100 -6.98 -5.18 6.12
C TYR A 100 -5.95 -4.67 7.16
N SER A 101 -6.33 -4.75 8.46
CA SER A 101 -5.69 -4.54 9.80
C SER A 101 -4.21 -4.09 9.93
N THR A 102 -3.79 -3.11 10.75
CA THR A 102 -4.14 -2.87 12.18
C THR A 102 -3.92 -1.40 12.63
N LYS A 103 -4.90 -0.88 13.41
CA LYS A 103 -4.99 0.41 14.14
C LYS A 103 -5.04 1.70 13.30
N TYR A 104 -6.05 2.53 13.63
CA TYR A 104 -6.49 3.81 13.05
C TYR A 104 -7.41 3.70 11.82
N ILE A 105 -8.69 4.01 12.06
CA ILE A 105 -9.73 4.22 11.06
C ILE A 105 -10.21 5.66 11.27
N LEU A 106 -9.90 6.54 10.32
CA LEU A 106 -10.58 7.83 10.14
C LEU A 106 -10.87 7.97 8.64
N ASN A 107 -12.13 8.21 8.29
CA ASN A 107 -12.57 8.57 6.93
C ASN A 107 -12.17 7.64 5.79
N ASN A 108 -12.60 6.37 5.85
CA ASN A 108 -12.56 5.40 4.72
C ASN A 108 -11.19 5.10 4.09
N LEU A 109 -10.10 5.46 4.77
CA LEU A 109 -8.75 5.04 4.40
C LEU A 109 -8.11 4.26 5.53
N LEU A 110 -7.52 3.11 5.20
CA LEU A 110 -6.73 2.32 6.13
C LEU A 110 -5.24 2.55 5.87
N ILE A 111 -4.53 3.01 6.90
CA ILE A 111 -3.08 3.07 6.95
C ILE A 111 -2.59 1.84 7.71
N LEU A 112 -1.71 1.05 7.10
CA LEU A 112 -0.90 0.10 7.87
C LEU A 112 0.30 0.84 8.47
N ILE A 113 0.27 1.04 9.79
CA ILE A 113 1.40 1.62 10.53
C ILE A 113 2.43 0.55 10.83
#